data_AF-A0A0Q7TMT1-F1
#
_entry.id   AF-A0A0Q7TMT1-F1
#
_cell.length_a   1.000
_cell.length_b   1.000
_cell.length_c   1.000
_cell.angle_alpha   90.00
_cell.angle_beta   90.00
_cell.angle_gamma   90.00
#
_symmetry.space_group_name_H-M   'P 1'
#
loop_
_entity.id
_entity.type
_entity.pdbx_description
1 polymer ?
#
loop_
_entity_poly.entity_id
_entity_poly.type
_entity_poly.pdbx_seq_one_letter_code
_entity_poly.pdbx_strand_id
1 'polypeptide(L)'
;MVHDLLMREWDPIGVRDVPQAQDEYDAYVSKAYVMVMHDGASIEQVADYLYTIETEYMGLGKSAEAKDRARKVAVSLIAMKPRFAGQ
;
A
#
# COMPACT_ATOMS: atom_id res chain seq x y z
N MET A 1 -5.84 8.61 -7.34
CA MET A 1 -4.73 9.32 -6.66
C MET A 1 -3.99 8.46 -5.63
N VAL A 2 -4.64 7.90 -4.61
CA VAL A 2 -3.98 6.95 -3.68
C VAL A 2 -3.79 5.57 -4.32
N HIS A 3 -4.80 5.09 -5.03
CA HIS A 3 -4.72 3.88 -5.84
C HIS A 3 -3.56 3.93 -6.85
N ASP A 4 -3.44 5.03 -7.61
CA ASP A 4 -2.32 5.24 -8.56
C ASP A 4 -0.96 5.24 -7.88
N LEU A 5 -0.85 5.78 -6.66
CA LEU A 5 0.41 5.77 -5.91
C LEU A 5 0.78 4.35 -5.50
N LEU A 6 -0.18 3.55 -5.02
CA LEU A 6 0.04 2.16 -4.67
C LEU A 6 0.41 1.32 -5.91
N MET A 7 -0.30 1.50 -7.01
CA MET A 7 -0.01 0.87 -8.31
C MET A 7 1.37 1.27 -8.88
N ARG A 8 1.90 2.44 -8.55
CA ARG A 8 3.20 2.91 -9.04
C ARG A 8 4.37 2.56 -8.12
N GLU A 9 4.18 2.73 -6.82
CA GLU A 9 5.27 2.68 -5.83
C GLU A 9 5.33 1.38 -5.04
N TRP A 10 4.19 0.67 -4.90
CA TRP A 10 4.15 -0.59 -4.15
C TRP A 10 4.23 -1.80 -5.07
N ASP A 11 3.44 -1.81 -6.15
CA ASP A 11 3.23 -2.94 -7.10
C ASP A 11 4.41 -3.91 -7.24
N PRO A 12 4.51 -4.91 -6.35
CA PRO A 12 5.70 -5.73 -6.23
C PRO A 12 5.70 -6.90 -7.22
N ILE A 13 4.56 -7.16 -7.86
CA ILE A 13 4.36 -8.27 -8.81
C ILE A 13 3.97 -7.79 -10.22
N GLY A 14 3.88 -6.48 -10.45
CA GLY A 14 3.53 -5.93 -11.75
C GLY A 14 2.04 -6.06 -12.10
N VAL A 15 1.15 -6.05 -11.10
CA VAL A 15 -0.32 -6.16 -11.28
C VAL A 15 -0.86 -5.10 -12.23
N ARG A 16 -0.20 -3.93 -12.32
CA ARG A 16 -0.59 -2.86 -13.23
C ARG A 16 -0.80 -3.35 -14.67
N ASP A 17 0.00 -4.30 -15.12
CA ASP A 17 -0.03 -4.84 -16.48
C ASP A 17 -0.84 -6.16 -16.59
N VAL A 18 -1.46 -6.61 -15.50
CA VAL A 18 -2.21 -7.89 -15.41
C VAL A 18 -3.64 -7.65 -14.91
N PRO A 19 -4.60 -7.34 -15.80
CA PRO A 19 -5.98 -7.02 -15.43
C PRO A 19 -6.68 -8.10 -14.60
N GLN A 20 -6.31 -9.38 -14.77
CA GLN A 20 -6.92 -10.49 -14.04
C GLN A 20 -6.50 -10.56 -12.55
N ALA A 21 -5.49 -9.81 -12.14
CA ALA A 21 -4.99 -9.77 -10.76
C ALA A 21 -5.39 -8.48 -10.01
N GLN A 22 -6.20 -7.62 -10.65
CA GLN A 22 -6.56 -6.31 -10.08
C GLN A 22 -7.55 -6.42 -8.92
N ASP A 23 -8.51 -7.35 -8.96
CA ASP A 23 -9.58 -7.42 -7.94
C ASP A 23 -9.05 -7.66 -6.50
N GLU A 24 -8.12 -8.61 -6.32
CA GLU A 24 -7.48 -8.85 -5.00
C GLU A 24 -6.56 -7.70 -4.60
N TYR A 25 -5.83 -7.14 -5.57
CA TYR A 25 -4.93 -6.02 -5.31
C TYR A 25 -5.70 -4.76 -4.87
N ASP A 26 -6.84 -4.49 -5.51
CA ASP A 26 -7.73 -3.37 -5.19
C ASP A 26 -8.30 -3.48 -3.78
N ALA A 27 -8.58 -4.69 -3.30
CA ALA A 27 -8.98 -4.93 -1.92
C ALA A 27 -7.86 -4.52 -0.93
N TYR A 28 -6.60 -4.84 -1.24
CA TYR A 28 -5.47 -4.45 -0.40
C TYR A 28 -5.23 -2.95 -0.40
N VAL A 29 -5.29 -2.33 -1.58
CA VAL A 29 -5.17 -0.88 -1.77
C VAL A 29 -6.25 -0.13 -0.99
N SER A 30 -7.49 -0.60 -1.08
CA SER A 30 -8.63 0.01 -0.40
C SER A 30 -8.47 -0.04 1.11
N LYS A 31 -7.97 -1.15 1.66
CA LYS A 31 -7.71 -1.26 3.10
C LYS A 31 -6.59 -0.33 3.57
N ALA A 32 -5.48 -0.23 2.83
CA ALA A 32 -4.42 0.73 3.14
C ALA A 32 -4.93 2.18 3.15
N TYR A 33 -5.82 2.52 2.21
CA TYR A 33 -6.48 3.83 2.17
C TYR A 33 -7.31 4.10 3.42
N VAL A 34 -8.16 3.14 3.83
CA VAL A 34 -9.01 3.27 5.03
C VAL A 34 -8.15 3.48 6.28
N MET A 35 -7.08 2.69 6.45
CA MET A 35 -6.17 2.82 7.58
C MET A 35 -5.59 4.23 7.71
N VAL A 36 -5.17 4.82 6.59
CA VAL A 36 -4.56 6.16 6.58
C VAL A 36 -5.61 7.26 6.79
N MET A 37 -6.72 7.18 6.07
CA MET A 37 -7.68 8.28 5.96
C MET A 37 -8.71 8.28 7.09
N HIS A 38 -9.22 7.11 7.47
CA HIS A 38 -10.29 6.98 8.44
C HIS A 38 -9.78 6.60 9.83
N ASP A 39 -8.82 5.67 9.91
CA ASP A 39 -8.42 5.10 11.21
C ASP A 39 -7.28 5.88 11.88
N GLY A 40 -6.66 6.83 11.17
CA GLY A 40 -5.54 7.59 11.72
C GLY A 40 -4.29 6.75 11.96
N ALA A 41 -4.12 5.65 11.21
CA ALA A 41 -3.00 4.74 11.37
C ALA A 41 -1.64 5.42 11.20
N SER A 42 -0.66 4.95 11.98
CA SER A 42 0.73 5.40 11.89
C SER A 42 1.44 4.83 10.65
N ILE A 43 2.60 5.41 10.32
CA ILE A 43 3.45 4.92 9.23
C ILE A 43 3.79 3.43 9.42
N GLU A 44 4.08 3.04 10.66
CA GLU A 44 4.46 1.68 11.04
C GLU A 44 3.30 0.71 10.83
N GLN A 45 2.08 1.08 11.23
CA GLN A 45 0.90 0.23 11.06
C GLN A 45 0.59 -0.01 9.58
N VAL A 46 0.70 1.02 8.75
CA VAL A 46 0.47 0.92 7.30
C VAL A 46 1.60 0.14 6.63
N ALA A 47 2.85 0.37 7.04
CA ALA A 47 4.01 -0.35 6.52
C ALA A 47 3.94 -1.86 6.86
N ASP A 48 3.62 -2.21 8.10
CA ASP A 48 3.47 -3.61 8.52
C ASP A 48 2.35 -4.29 7.74
N TYR A 49 1.22 -3.60 7.53
CA TYR A 49 0.14 -4.12 6.71
C TYR A 49 0.59 -4.44 5.28
N LEU A 50 1.22 -3.49 4.58
CA LEU A 50 1.70 -3.68 3.21
C LEU A 50 2.78 -4.77 3.12
N TYR A 51 3.68 -4.82 4.10
CA TYR A 51 4.70 -5.85 4.19
C TYR A 51 4.10 -7.25 4.39
N THR A 52 3.09 -7.39 5.25
CA THR A 52 2.38 -8.66 5.44
C THR A 52 1.68 -9.10 4.15
N ILE A 53 1.00 -8.18 3.44
CA ILE A 53 0.37 -8.54 2.16
C ILE A 53 1.44 -9.04 1.17
N GLU A 54 2.52 -8.30 1.00
CA GLU A 54 3.57 -8.64 0.05
C GLU A 54 4.25 -9.99 0.38
N THR A 55 4.55 -10.22 1.65
CA THR A 55 5.38 -11.38 2.05
C THR A 55 4.57 -12.63 2.32
N GLU A 56 3.33 -12.50 2.83
CA GLU A 56 2.51 -13.62 3.28
C GLU A 56 1.36 -13.91 2.31
N TYR A 57 0.65 -12.88 1.83
CA TYR A 57 -0.51 -13.08 0.93
C TYR A 57 -0.07 -13.23 -0.53
N MET A 58 0.85 -12.40 -1.01
CA MET A 58 1.46 -12.54 -2.34
C MET A 58 2.60 -13.57 -2.37
N GLY A 59 3.07 -14.01 -1.20
CA GLY A 59 4.07 -15.07 -1.06
C GLY A 59 5.47 -14.72 -1.57
N LEU A 60 5.83 -13.43 -1.66
CA LEU A 60 7.12 -12.99 -2.22
C LEU A 60 8.31 -13.18 -1.28
N GLY A 61 8.06 -13.64 -0.06
CA GLY A 61 9.10 -13.90 0.94
C GLY A 61 9.55 -12.64 1.67
N LYS A 62 10.06 -12.84 2.89
CA LYS A 62 10.50 -11.76 3.79
C LYS A 62 11.88 -11.24 3.37
N SER A 63 11.98 -9.95 3.09
CA SER A 63 13.23 -9.29 2.69
C SER A 63 13.32 -7.87 3.23
N ALA A 64 14.55 -7.32 3.28
CA ALA A 64 14.76 -5.93 3.68
C ALA A 64 14.14 -4.97 2.65
N GLU A 65 14.22 -5.33 1.38
CA GLU A 65 13.67 -4.60 0.24
C GLU A 65 12.15 -4.50 0.30
N ALA A 66 11.48 -5.58 0.70
CA ALA A 66 10.04 -5.61 0.94
C ALA A 66 9.65 -4.64 2.07
N LYS A 67 10.42 -4.66 3.16
CA LYS A 67 10.19 -3.78 4.31
C LYS A 67 10.40 -2.30 3.96
N ASP A 68 11.47 -1.99 3.23
CA ASP A 68 11.80 -0.63 2.80
C ASP A 68 10.75 -0.08 1.83
N ARG A 69 10.31 -0.90 0.88
CA ARG A 69 9.23 -0.54 -0.06
C ARG A 69 7.92 -0.26 0.66
N ALA A 70 7.48 -1.16 1.53
CA ALA A 70 6.27 -0.97 2.33
C ALA A 70 6.33 0.32 3.17
N ARG A 71 7.47 0.59 3.81
CA ARG A 71 7.68 1.83 4.59
C ARG A 71 7.66 3.08 3.71
N LYS A 72 8.33 3.08 2.55
CA LYS A 72 8.34 4.21 1.61
C LYS A 72 6.92 4.56 1.15
N VAL A 73 6.12 3.56 0.85
CA VAL A 73 4.72 3.73 0.44
C VAL A 73 3.89 4.29 1.59
N ALA A 74 4.01 3.74 2.79
CA ALA A 74 3.30 4.23 3.98
C ALA A 74 3.58 5.71 4.29
N VAL A 75 4.86 6.13 4.22
CA VAL A 75 5.27 7.54 4.36
C VAL A 75 4.57 8.41 3.32
N SER A 76 4.54 7.96 2.06
CA SER A 76 3.95 8.71 0.96
C SER A 76 2.43 8.86 1.13
N LEU A 77 1.74 7.79 1.55
CA LEU A 77 0.30 7.81 1.81
C LEU A 77 -0.08 8.80 2.91
N ILE A 78 0.65 8.80 4.02
CA ILE A 78 0.37 9.71 5.15
C ILE A 78 0.71 11.16 4.79
N ALA A 79 1.79 11.40 4.04
CA ALA A 79 2.15 12.74 3.56
C ALA A 79 1.10 13.34 2.61
N MET A 80 0.28 12.50 1.95
CA MET A 80 -0.81 12.96 1.10
C MET A 80 -2.10 13.30 1.89
N LYS A 81 -2.25 12.82 3.13
CA LYS A 81 -3.44 13.03 3.97
C LYS A 81 -3.88 14.52 4.12
N PRO A 82 -2.96 15.50 4.31
CA PRO A 82 -3.33 16.91 4.42
C PRO A 82 -3.90 17.51 3.14
N ARG A 83 -3.61 16.94 1.96
CA ARG A 83 -4.11 17.43 0.66
C ARG A 83 -5.57 17.07 0.41
N PHE A 84 -6.15 16.20 1.23
CA PHE A 84 -7.50 15.67 1.06
C PHE A 84 -8.45 16.02 2.22
N ALA A 85 -7.95 16.48 3.36
CA ALA A 85 -8.76 16.90 4.50
C ALA A 85 -9.45 18.28 4.33
N GLY A 86 -9.41 18.86 3.12
CA GLY A 86 -9.91 20.19 2.80
C GLY A 86 -10.87 20.27 1.61
N GLN A 87 -11.51 19.15 1.23
CA GLN A 87 -12.64 19.12 0.29
C GLN A 87 -13.89 18.59 0.97
#